data_AF-A0A9W9FVI4-F1
#
_entry.id   AF-A0A9W9FVI4-F1
#
_cell.length_a   1.000
_cell.length_b   1.000
_cell.length_c   1.000
_cell.angle_alpha   90.00
_cell.angle_beta   90.00
_cell.angle_gamma   90.00
#
_symmetry.space_group_name_H-M   'P 1'
#
loop_
_entity.id
_entity.type
_entity.pdbx_description
1 polymer ?
#
loop_
_entity_poly.entity_id
_entity_poly.type
_entity_poly.pdbx_seq_one_letter_code
_entity_poly.pdbx_strand_id
1 'polypeptide(L)'
;MVFAVNFLKGSLTLTTALLNLFALANAAPQAVSSSSTALPTAAAYYVSDTTTTFASTTLSATGTNEDVIIVKETGTAYIIDSVIEKTGDTTDSESSSFTDLNAAIGVETNGTVYIKDSKIVTSGLSANGLHTYEDESVAYLDNVYVHAEGDGSHGIYTAGGDIYGKKLVIKMYGGKGSAIATDRGGGLIVVQGCDVYTYGSLSALVYSTGNITTTDLKGVSHIAPAACIDGSNSFTFNNPSIKSGS
;
A
#
# COMPACT_ATOMS: atom_id res chain seq x y z
N MET A 1 6.53 -16.82 10.00
CA MET A 1 7.47 -17.61 9.17
C MET A 1 7.34 -17.08 7.76
N VAL A 2 8.33 -16.34 7.26
CA VAL A 2 8.24 -15.65 5.96
C VAL A 2 8.62 -16.63 4.85
N PHE A 3 7.71 -16.88 3.92
CA PHE A 3 8.00 -17.70 2.73
C PHE A 3 8.44 -16.77 1.58
N ALA A 4 9.66 -16.95 1.08
CA ALA A 4 10.11 -16.31 -0.14
C ALA A 4 9.75 -17.21 -1.34
N VAL A 5 8.98 -16.68 -2.30
CA VAL A 5 8.59 -17.41 -3.51
C VAL A 5 9.42 -16.89 -4.69
N ASN A 6 10.28 -17.74 -5.26
CA ASN A 6 10.99 -17.47 -6.51
C ASN A 6 10.22 -18.07 -7.69
N PHE A 7 9.76 -17.24 -8.61
CA PHE A 7 8.96 -17.66 -9.76
C PHE A 7 9.85 -18.09 -10.94
N LEU A 8 9.73 -19.34 -11.40
CA LEU A 8 10.11 -19.78 -12.74
C LEU A 8 8.85 -19.79 -13.63
N LYS A 9 8.98 -19.43 -14.92
CA LYS A 9 7.85 -19.29 -15.87
C LYS A 9 6.92 -20.52 -15.88
N GLY A 10 5.69 -20.32 -15.42
CA GLY A 10 4.61 -21.30 -15.40
C GLY A 10 3.67 -21.05 -14.23
N SER A 11 2.36 -21.22 -14.43
CA SER A 11 1.36 -21.08 -13.37
C SER A 11 1.63 -22.10 -12.26
N LEU A 12 1.96 -21.63 -11.06
CA LEU A 12 2.22 -22.48 -9.90
C LEU A 12 1.01 -22.41 -8.96
N THR A 13 0.17 -23.45 -8.99
CA THR A 13 -0.82 -23.70 -7.94
C THR A 13 -0.13 -24.52 -6.86
N LEU A 14 0.19 -23.92 -5.70
CA LEU A 14 0.66 -24.68 -4.54
C LEU A 14 -0.53 -25.40 -3.89
N THR A 15 -0.73 -26.68 -4.21
CA THR A 15 -1.56 -27.58 -3.41
C THR A 15 -0.69 -28.24 -2.35
N THR A 16 -1.02 -28.02 -1.07
CA THR A 16 -0.34 -28.61 0.08
C THR A 16 -0.60 -30.13 0.15
N ALA A 17 0.45 -30.93 0.36
CA ALA A 17 0.34 -32.33 0.74
C ALA A 17 0.70 -32.51 2.23
N LEU A 18 -0.15 -33.26 2.93
CA LEU A 18 -0.30 -33.37 4.39
C LEU A 18 0.89 -33.99 5.16
N LEU A 19 1.01 -33.60 6.44
CA LEU A 19 1.14 -34.56 7.55
C LEU A 19 0.48 -34.02 8.83
N ASN A 20 -0.47 -34.78 9.40
CA ASN A 20 -1.29 -34.43 10.57
C ASN A 20 -0.53 -34.58 11.91
N LEU A 21 -0.77 -33.66 12.86
CA LEU A 21 -0.86 -34.00 14.28
C LEU A 21 -1.86 -33.07 15.01
N PHE A 22 -2.74 -33.68 15.79
CA PHE A 22 -3.94 -33.15 16.44
C PHE A 22 -3.73 -31.99 17.42
N ALA A 23 -4.62 -30.98 17.41
CA ALA A 23 -5.50 -30.63 18.54
C ALA A 23 -6.44 -29.45 18.19
N LEU A 24 -7.67 -29.55 18.69
CA LEU A 24 -8.80 -28.63 18.50
C LEU A 24 -8.53 -27.22 19.05
N ALA A 25 -8.82 -26.21 18.24
CA ALA A 25 -9.40 -24.94 18.71
C ALA A 25 -10.27 -24.36 17.59
N ASN A 26 -11.57 -24.65 17.67
CA ASN A 26 -12.59 -23.96 16.90
C ASN A 26 -12.74 -22.55 17.51
N ALA A 27 -11.89 -21.62 17.11
CA ALA A 27 -12.07 -20.20 17.39
C ALA A 27 -12.19 -19.49 16.03
N ALA A 28 -13.30 -18.77 15.84
CA ALA A 28 -13.40 -17.78 14.78
C ALA A 28 -12.17 -16.86 14.81
N PRO A 29 -11.72 -16.29 13.66
CA PRO A 29 -10.64 -15.32 13.67
C PRO A 29 -10.96 -14.23 14.70
N GLN A 30 -10.14 -14.15 15.75
CA GLN A 30 -10.26 -13.09 16.72
C GLN A 30 -9.82 -11.81 16.02
N ALA A 31 -10.72 -10.84 15.94
CA ALA A 31 -10.34 -9.46 15.67
C ALA A 31 -9.30 -9.07 16.72
N VAL A 32 -8.05 -8.92 16.30
CA VAL A 32 -7.02 -8.34 17.14
C VAL A 32 -7.30 -6.85 17.13
N SER A 33 -8.00 -6.35 18.14
CA SER A 33 -8.14 -4.92 18.36
C SER A 33 -6.76 -4.36 18.72
N SER A 34 -6.02 -3.87 17.72
CA SER A 34 -4.83 -3.06 17.95
C SER A 34 -5.28 -1.71 18.49
N SER A 35 -5.28 -1.56 19.82
CA SER A 35 -5.38 -0.25 20.45
C SER A 35 -4.06 0.49 20.27
N SER A 36 -3.75 0.94 19.06
CA SER A 36 -2.85 2.09 18.90
C SER A 36 -3.67 3.31 19.28
N THR A 37 -3.17 4.12 20.23
CA THR A 37 -3.64 5.49 20.38
C THR A 37 -3.07 6.25 19.19
N ALA A 38 -3.75 6.13 18.03
CA ALA A 38 -3.37 6.80 16.80
C ALA A 38 -3.05 8.27 17.09
N LEU A 39 -1.88 8.74 16.66
CA LEU A 39 -1.63 10.17 16.62
C LEU A 39 -2.62 10.81 15.64
N PRO A 40 -3.17 11.99 15.94
CA PRO A 40 -4.04 12.67 14.99
C PRO A 40 -3.25 12.99 13.72
N THR A 41 -3.73 12.52 12.57
CA THR A 41 -3.13 12.81 11.27
C THR A 41 -3.42 14.26 10.87
N ALA A 42 -2.37 15.07 10.71
CA ALA A 42 -2.48 16.40 10.13
C ALA A 42 -2.46 16.29 8.60
N ALA A 43 -3.07 17.24 7.87
CA ALA A 43 -2.92 17.32 6.42
C ALA A 43 -2.95 18.75 5.91
N ALA A 44 -2.25 18.98 4.80
CA ALA A 44 -2.33 20.25 4.08
C ALA A 44 -3.73 20.49 3.47
N TYR A 45 -4.40 19.41 3.06
CA TYR A 45 -5.74 19.45 2.47
C TYR A 45 -6.64 18.35 3.05
N TYR A 46 -7.84 18.74 3.49
CA TYR A 46 -8.87 17.81 3.96
C TYR A 46 -10.05 17.75 2.99
N VAL A 47 -10.55 16.55 2.74
CA VAL A 47 -11.81 16.30 2.04
C VAL A 47 -12.71 15.49 2.97
N SER A 48 -13.53 16.20 3.76
CA SER A 48 -14.50 15.67 4.73
C SER A 48 -15.92 15.99 4.31
N ASP A 49 -16.83 15.01 4.33
CA ASP A 49 -18.28 15.18 4.07
C ASP A 49 -18.60 15.99 2.78
N THR A 50 -17.68 15.96 1.82
CA THR A 50 -17.73 16.79 0.62
C THR A 50 -17.12 16.08 -0.57
N THR A 51 -17.41 16.58 -1.77
CA THR A 51 -16.72 16.16 -2.99
C THR A 51 -15.80 17.28 -3.47
N THR A 52 -14.51 16.97 -3.65
CA THR A 52 -13.49 17.93 -4.11
C THR A 52 -12.76 17.38 -5.33
N THR A 53 -12.43 18.26 -6.28
CA THR A 53 -11.59 17.90 -7.44
C THR A 53 -10.31 18.73 -7.45
N PHE A 54 -9.18 18.05 -7.55
CA PHE A 54 -7.86 18.61 -7.80
C PHE A 54 -7.44 18.20 -9.22
N ALA A 55 -7.34 19.18 -10.12
CA ALA A 55 -7.04 18.92 -11.53
C ALA A 55 -5.89 19.80 -12.02
N SER A 56 -4.95 19.21 -12.77
CA SER A 56 -3.82 19.91 -13.40
C SER A 56 -3.03 20.81 -12.42
N THR A 57 -2.78 20.30 -11.22
CA THR A 57 -2.14 21.07 -10.14
C THR A 57 -1.05 20.27 -9.43
N THR A 58 -0.19 20.97 -8.70
CA THR A 58 0.74 20.38 -7.74
C THR A 58 0.24 20.66 -6.32
N LEU A 59 0.21 19.64 -5.47
CA LEU A 59 -0.12 19.74 -4.05
C LEU A 59 1.06 19.17 -3.25
N SER A 60 1.45 19.83 -2.17
CA SER A 60 2.63 19.45 -1.42
C SER A 60 2.45 19.63 0.08
N ALA A 61 3.09 18.76 0.86
CA ALA A 61 3.27 18.89 2.29
C ALA A 61 4.71 18.58 2.67
N THR A 62 5.29 19.40 3.55
CA THR A 62 6.68 19.28 4.00
C THR A 62 6.79 19.08 5.50
N GLY A 63 5.68 19.14 6.24
CA GLY A 63 5.66 18.95 7.68
C GLY A 63 5.92 17.51 8.09
N THR A 64 6.29 17.38 9.36
CA THR A 64 6.44 16.12 10.07
C THR A 64 5.07 15.61 10.50
N ASN A 65 4.79 14.32 10.33
CA ASN A 65 3.49 13.71 10.66
C ASN A 65 2.30 14.45 10.01
N GLU A 66 2.48 14.88 8.77
CA GLU A 66 1.49 15.63 8.02
C GLU A 66 1.27 14.89 6.71
N ASP A 67 0.05 14.81 6.21
CA ASP A 67 -0.26 14.29 4.89
C ASP A 67 -0.39 15.43 3.88
N VAL A 68 -0.28 15.13 2.59
CA VAL A 68 -0.71 16.13 1.60
C VAL A 68 -2.22 16.21 1.60
N ILE A 69 -2.91 15.08 1.45
CA ILE A 69 -4.37 15.02 1.38
C ILE A 69 -4.87 13.93 2.33
N ILE A 70 -5.87 14.26 3.16
CA ILE A 70 -6.70 13.27 3.83
C ILE A 70 -8.12 13.33 3.27
N VAL A 71 -8.65 12.17 2.89
CA VAL A 71 -10.04 11.99 2.48
C VAL A 71 -10.75 11.15 3.52
N LYS A 72 -11.80 11.70 4.14
CA LYS A 72 -12.48 11.06 5.27
C LYS A 72 -13.93 11.47 5.42
N GLU A 73 -14.61 10.90 6.41
CA GLU A 73 -16.00 11.23 6.76
C GLU A 73 -16.88 11.25 5.51
N THR A 74 -16.92 10.14 4.76
CA THR A 74 -17.67 10.03 3.48
C THR A 74 -17.25 11.00 2.36
N GLY A 75 -16.16 11.75 2.55
CA GLY A 75 -15.58 12.65 1.57
C GLY A 75 -15.15 11.90 0.30
N THR A 76 -15.24 12.58 -0.83
CA THR A 76 -14.82 12.04 -2.14
C THR A 76 -13.85 13.00 -2.82
N ALA A 77 -12.63 12.55 -3.11
CA ALA A 77 -11.64 13.33 -3.84
C ALA A 77 -11.41 12.78 -5.25
N TYR A 78 -11.36 13.68 -6.24
CA TYR A 78 -10.91 13.38 -7.59
C TYR A 78 -9.58 14.08 -7.83
N ILE A 79 -8.51 13.33 -8.10
CA ILE A 79 -7.16 13.82 -8.38
C ILE A 79 -6.83 13.46 -9.82
N ILE A 80 -6.74 14.45 -10.69
CA ILE A 80 -6.64 14.26 -12.15
C ILE A 80 -5.45 15.06 -12.68
N ASP A 81 -4.58 14.45 -13.48
CA ASP A 81 -3.46 15.16 -14.12
C ASP A 81 -2.62 16.00 -13.14
N SER A 82 -2.42 15.49 -11.92
CA SER A 82 -1.85 16.26 -10.81
C SER A 82 -0.58 15.63 -10.26
N VAL A 83 0.21 16.42 -9.54
CA VAL A 83 1.42 15.97 -8.84
C VAL A 83 1.23 16.16 -7.34
N ILE A 84 1.41 15.08 -6.57
CA ILE A 84 1.31 15.08 -5.11
C ILE A 84 2.71 14.84 -4.53
N GLU A 85 3.22 15.77 -3.73
CA GLU A 85 4.60 15.74 -3.23
C GLU A 85 4.68 15.77 -1.70
N LYS A 86 5.30 14.73 -1.12
CA LYS A 86 5.48 14.62 0.33
C LYS A 86 6.94 14.46 0.74
N THR A 87 7.49 15.37 1.54
CA THR A 87 8.93 15.30 1.91
C THR A 87 9.23 15.15 3.39
N GLY A 88 8.36 15.62 4.29
CA GLY A 88 8.66 15.57 5.73
C GLY A 88 8.67 14.15 6.32
N ASP A 89 9.49 13.96 7.34
CA ASP A 89 9.64 12.68 8.04
C ASP A 89 8.51 12.42 9.04
N THR A 90 8.27 11.16 9.39
CA THR A 90 7.49 10.81 10.56
C THR A 90 8.34 10.84 11.84
N THR A 91 7.71 11.09 12.99
CA THR A 91 8.28 10.77 14.31
C THR A 91 7.94 9.36 14.78
N ASP A 92 7.02 8.68 14.09
CA ASP A 92 6.52 7.35 14.48
C ASP A 92 6.21 6.51 13.23
N SER A 93 7.18 5.68 12.85
CA SER A 93 7.05 4.74 11.73
C SER A 93 6.00 3.67 11.95
N GLU A 94 5.75 3.26 13.20
CA GLU A 94 4.75 2.24 13.51
C GLU A 94 3.35 2.82 13.30
N SER A 95 3.10 4.04 13.80
CA SER A 95 1.85 4.75 13.51
C SER A 95 1.68 5.01 12.02
N SER A 96 2.73 5.38 11.28
CA SER A 96 2.66 5.54 9.81
C SER A 96 2.34 4.23 9.07
N SER A 97 2.58 3.08 9.70
CA SER A 97 2.27 1.75 9.15
C SER A 97 0.86 1.28 9.53
N PHE A 98 0.25 1.79 10.60
CA PHE A 98 -1.11 1.37 10.99
C PHE A 98 -2.14 2.48 10.88
N THR A 99 -1.72 3.69 10.58
CA THR A 99 -2.54 4.86 10.29
C THR A 99 -1.88 5.61 9.13
N ASP A 100 -2.59 6.55 8.54
CA ASP A 100 -2.08 7.37 7.45
C ASP A 100 -1.09 8.45 7.87
N LEU A 101 -0.58 8.47 9.12
CA LEU A 101 0.19 9.56 9.77
C LEU A 101 1.18 10.38 8.91
N ASN A 102 1.79 9.75 7.92
CA ASN A 102 2.76 10.39 7.04
C ASN A 102 2.60 9.84 5.61
N ALA A 103 1.49 10.12 4.94
CA ALA A 103 1.26 9.74 3.56
C ALA A 103 1.20 10.96 2.62
N ALA A 104 1.46 10.75 1.33
CA ALA A 104 1.04 11.73 0.34
C ALA A 104 -0.49 11.79 0.27
N ILE A 105 -1.16 10.64 0.31
CA ILE A 105 -2.62 10.56 0.31
C ILE A 105 -3.08 9.55 1.36
N GLY A 106 -3.75 10.03 2.40
CA GLY A 106 -4.48 9.25 3.39
C GLY A 106 -5.97 9.13 3.03
N VAL A 107 -6.54 7.93 3.21
CA VAL A 107 -7.97 7.68 3.05
C VAL A 107 -8.45 6.90 4.26
N GLU A 108 -9.32 7.51 5.06
CA GLU A 108 -9.81 6.96 6.33
C GLU A 108 -11.32 7.18 6.47
N THR A 109 -11.96 6.55 7.46
CA THR A 109 -13.35 6.81 7.87
C THR A 109 -14.34 6.98 6.70
N ASN A 110 -14.51 5.92 5.88
CA ASN A 110 -15.42 5.89 4.72
C ASN A 110 -15.05 6.86 3.58
N GLY A 111 -13.83 7.39 3.55
CA GLY A 111 -13.33 8.25 2.48
C GLY A 111 -13.21 7.50 1.15
N THR A 112 -13.37 8.23 0.03
CA THR A 112 -13.13 7.66 -1.31
C THR A 112 -12.25 8.58 -2.15
N VAL A 113 -11.19 8.04 -2.75
CA VAL A 113 -10.34 8.79 -3.69
C VAL A 113 -10.32 8.14 -5.08
N TYR A 114 -10.39 8.98 -6.12
CA TYR A 114 -10.18 8.61 -7.51
C TYR A 114 -8.96 9.35 -8.03
N ILE A 115 -7.92 8.63 -8.43
CA ILE A 115 -6.66 9.19 -8.92
C ILE A 115 -6.46 8.76 -10.36
N LYS A 116 -6.26 9.72 -11.26
CA LYS A 116 -6.10 9.46 -12.68
C LYS A 116 -5.01 10.30 -13.31
N ASP A 117 -4.21 9.71 -14.18
CA ASP A 117 -3.20 10.41 -15.01
C ASP A 117 -2.24 11.26 -14.15
N SER A 118 -1.93 10.82 -12.92
CA SER A 118 -1.27 11.65 -11.90
C SER A 118 0.05 11.06 -11.43
N LYS A 119 0.82 11.86 -10.69
CA LYS A 119 2.11 11.50 -10.12
C LYS A 119 2.11 11.68 -8.60
N ILE A 120 2.59 10.70 -7.86
CA ILE A 120 2.81 10.76 -6.41
C ILE A 120 4.31 10.62 -6.17
N VAL A 121 4.89 11.53 -5.39
CA VAL A 121 6.32 11.57 -5.06
C VAL A 121 6.48 11.75 -3.56
N THR A 122 7.17 10.82 -2.90
CA THR A 122 7.45 10.91 -1.47
C THR A 122 8.93 10.70 -1.17
N SER A 123 9.47 11.42 -0.18
CA SER A 123 10.88 11.31 0.22
C SER A 123 11.14 11.16 1.72
N GLY A 124 10.18 11.50 2.57
CA GLY A 124 10.36 11.43 4.01
C GLY A 124 10.37 10.00 4.56
N LEU A 125 10.94 9.81 5.75
CA LEU A 125 10.89 8.57 6.51
C LEU A 125 9.43 8.11 6.70
N SER A 126 9.15 6.86 6.33
CA SER A 126 7.81 6.27 6.30
C SER A 126 6.77 7.12 5.57
N ALA A 127 7.19 7.91 4.57
CA ALA A 127 6.28 8.72 3.76
C ALA A 127 5.58 7.85 2.70
N ASN A 128 4.42 7.27 3.01
CA ASN A 128 3.69 6.39 2.09
C ASN A 128 3.14 7.16 0.89
N GLY A 129 3.09 6.54 -0.29
CA GLY A 129 2.49 7.16 -1.48
C GLY A 129 0.97 7.30 -1.33
N LEU A 130 0.28 6.19 -1.12
CA LEU A 130 -1.15 6.13 -0.82
C LEU A 130 -1.35 5.15 0.33
N HIS A 131 -2.08 5.57 1.35
CA HIS A 131 -2.46 4.74 2.49
C HIS A 131 -3.98 4.77 2.69
N THR A 132 -4.63 3.61 2.62
CA THR A 132 -6.00 3.46 3.15
C THR A 132 -5.97 2.81 4.54
N TYR A 133 -6.79 3.32 5.44
CA TYR A 133 -6.94 2.81 6.80
C TYR A 133 -8.42 2.81 7.18
N GLU A 134 -8.80 1.95 8.13
CA GLU A 134 -10.19 1.63 8.51
C GLU A 134 -11.01 0.96 7.41
N ASP A 135 -12.00 0.16 7.83
CA ASP A 135 -12.96 -0.45 6.90
C ASP A 135 -13.74 0.65 6.13
N GLU A 136 -14.18 0.32 4.91
CA GLU A 136 -14.96 1.19 4.01
C GLU A 136 -14.22 2.39 3.39
N SER A 137 -12.94 2.62 3.72
CA SER A 137 -12.06 3.52 2.96
C SER A 137 -11.69 2.92 1.61
N VAL A 138 -11.81 3.67 0.51
CA VAL A 138 -11.58 3.12 -0.84
C VAL A 138 -10.75 4.05 -1.73
N ALA A 139 -9.77 3.48 -2.43
CA ALA A 139 -8.98 4.19 -3.43
C ALA A 139 -9.05 3.53 -4.80
N TYR A 140 -9.26 4.35 -5.84
CA TYR A 140 -9.25 3.94 -7.24
C TYR A 140 -8.14 4.67 -8.00
N LEU A 141 -7.26 3.93 -8.68
CA LEU A 141 -6.11 4.48 -9.40
C LEU A 141 -6.12 4.02 -10.85
N ASP A 142 -5.95 4.95 -11.79
CA ASP A 142 -5.80 4.68 -13.22
C ASP A 142 -4.67 5.49 -13.83
N ASN A 143 -3.65 4.82 -14.37
CA ASN A 143 -2.51 5.45 -15.01
C ASN A 143 -1.79 6.43 -14.06
N VAL A 144 -1.33 5.91 -12.92
CA VAL A 144 -0.67 6.70 -11.87
C VAL A 144 0.79 6.25 -11.71
N TYR A 145 1.69 7.22 -11.63
CA TYR A 145 3.09 6.99 -11.28
C TYR A 145 3.32 7.27 -9.80
N VAL A 146 3.96 6.35 -9.09
CA VAL A 146 4.33 6.49 -7.68
C VAL A 146 5.84 6.34 -7.53
N HIS A 147 6.47 7.30 -6.85
CA HIS A 147 7.86 7.26 -6.44
C HIS A 147 7.93 7.50 -4.94
N ALA A 148 8.61 6.61 -4.22
CA ALA A 148 8.85 6.77 -2.79
C ALA A 148 10.29 6.37 -2.44
N GLU A 149 11.01 7.22 -1.70
CA GLU A 149 12.44 7.00 -1.40
C GLU A 149 12.80 6.88 0.09
N GLY A 150 11.94 7.29 1.02
CA GLY A 150 12.23 7.18 2.45
C GLY A 150 12.18 5.74 2.97
N ASP A 151 13.02 5.41 3.95
CA ASP A 151 12.97 4.09 4.61
C ASP A 151 11.59 3.88 5.26
N GLY A 152 11.06 2.66 5.16
CA GLY A 152 9.74 2.30 5.67
C GLY A 152 8.57 2.88 4.89
N SER A 153 8.80 3.54 3.75
CA SER A 153 7.70 4.02 2.89
C SER A 153 7.15 2.88 2.02
N HIS A 154 5.83 2.90 1.79
CA HIS A 154 5.15 2.01 0.86
C HIS A 154 4.61 2.78 -0.34
N GLY A 155 4.45 2.10 -1.47
CA GLY A 155 3.91 2.71 -2.70
C GLY A 155 2.41 2.90 -2.60
N ILE A 156 1.67 1.80 -2.72
CA ILE A 156 0.26 1.72 -2.33
C ILE A 156 0.13 0.74 -1.17
N TYR A 157 -0.61 1.16 -0.16
CA TYR A 157 -0.59 0.50 1.14
C TYR A 157 -1.95 0.54 1.81
N THR A 158 -2.35 -0.57 2.41
CA THR A 158 -3.58 -0.64 3.20
C THR A 158 -3.35 -1.36 4.52
N ALA A 159 -3.77 -0.72 5.61
CA ALA A 159 -3.96 -1.35 6.91
C ALA A 159 -5.47 -1.49 7.23
N GLY A 160 -6.32 -1.35 6.22
CA GLY A 160 -7.78 -1.29 6.31
C GLY A 160 -8.36 -0.67 5.03
N GLY A 161 -9.53 -1.15 4.60
CA GLY A 161 -10.17 -0.68 3.37
C GLY A 161 -9.59 -1.30 2.09
N ASP A 162 -9.93 -0.69 0.95
CA ASP A 162 -9.73 -1.28 -0.38
C ASP A 162 -8.96 -0.36 -1.35
N ILE A 163 -8.06 -0.95 -2.14
CA ILE A 163 -7.35 -0.28 -3.22
C ILE A 163 -7.55 -1.03 -4.53
N TYR A 164 -8.07 -0.32 -5.53
CA TYR A 164 -8.24 -0.81 -6.89
C TYR A 164 -7.37 -0.01 -7.85
N GLY A 165 -6.48 -0.66 -8.59
CA GLY A 165 -5.51 0.02 -9.46
C GLY A 165 -5.40 -0.56 -10.85
N LYS A 166 -5.15 0.29 -11.85
CA LYS A 166 -4.75 -0.16 -13.18
C LYS A 166 -3.65 0.73 -13.77
N LYS A 167 -2.74 0.10 -14.52
CA LYS A 167 -1.64 0.78 -15.23
C LYS A 167 -0.77 1.63 -14.31
N LEU A 168 -0.47 1.12 -13.11
CA LEU A 168 0.39 1.83 -12.16
C LEU A 168 1.85 1.59 -12.49
N VAL A 169 2.67 2.61 -12.29
CA VAL A 169 4.14 2.48 -12.26
C VAL A 169 4.62 2.86 -10.87
N ILE A 170 5.13 1.92 -10.09
CA ILE A 170 5.55 2.17 -8.70
C ILE A 170 7.05 1.92 -8.57
N LYS A 171 7.79 2.89 -8.03
CA LYS A 171 9.23 2.78 -7.77
C LYS A 171 9.56 3.13 -6.33
N MET A 172 10.15 2.17 -5.63
CA MET A 172 10.53 2.28 -4.22
C MET A 172 12.05 2.24 -4.05
N TYR A 173 12.64 3.24 -3.41
CA TYR A 173 14.09 3.34 -3.24
C TYR A 173 14.58 3.10 -1.81
N GLY A 174 13.78 3.48 -0.81
CA GLY A 174 14.07 3.27 0.60
C GLY A 174 14.01 1.79 0.99
N GLY A 175 14.69 1.44 2.07
CA GLY A 175 14.63 0.10 2.65
C GLY A 175 13.34 -0.13 3.45
N LYS A 176 13.04 -1.40 3.75
CA LYS A 176 11.92 -1.81 4.62
C LYS A 176 10.54 -1.32 4.13
N GLY A 177 10.38 -1.13 2.83
CA GLY A 177 9.18 -0.57 2.22
C GLY A 177 8.78 -1.33 0.97
N SER A 178 7.51 -1.69 0.81
CA SER A 178 7.06 -2.50 -0.34
C SER A 178 6.21 -1.70 -1.32
N ALA A 179 6.31 -2.02 -2.61
CA ALA A 179 5.60 -1.27 -3.65
C ALA A 179 4.07 -1.41 -3.54
N ILE A 180 3.60 -2.64 -3.31
CA ILE A 180 2.21 -2.97 -3.05
C ILE A 180 2.15 -3.73 -1.73
N ALA A 181 1.43 -3.21 -0.74
CA ALA A 181 1.44 -3.83 0.57
C ALA A 181 0.10 -3.77 1.31
N THR A 182 -0.16 -4.82 2.09
CA THR A 182 -1.20 -4.85 3.13
C THR A 182 -0.53 -5.12 4.48
N ASP A 183 -1.06 -4.57 5.58
CA ASP A 183 -0.59 -4.85 6.95
C ASP A 183 -1.74 -5.15 7.94
N ARG A 184 -1.45 -5.20 9.24
CA ARG A 184 -2.40 -5.53 10.31
C ARG A 184 -3.61 -4.61 10.24
N GLY A 185 -4.79 -5.21 10.27
CA GLY A 185 -6.08 -4.55 9.98
C GLY A 185 -6.72 -5.08 8.70
N GLY A 186 -5.93 -5.74 7.83
CA GLY A 186 -6.45 -6.47 6.67
C GLY A 186 -6.46 -5.59 5.42
N GLY A 187 -7.61 -5.57 4.73
CA GLY A 187 -7.77 -4.82 3.49
C GLY A 187 -7.54 -5.64 2.23
N LEU A 188 -7.97 -5.06 1.10
CA LEU A 188 -7.93 -5.66 -0.22
C LEU A 188 -7.17 -4.76 -1.19
N ILE A 189 -6.24 -5.34 -1.93
CA ILE A 189 -5.64 -4.69 -3.10
C ILE A 189 -5.93 -5.52 -4.35
N VAL A 190 -6.53 -4.90 -5.36
CA VAL A 190 -6.71 -5.50 -6.69
C VAL A 190 -6.08 -4.59 -7.74
N VAL A 191 -5.02 -5.07 -8.40
CA VAL A 191 -4.32 -4.28 -9.43
C VAL A 191 -4.18 -5.00 -10.76
N GLN A 192 -4.19 -4.24 -11.87
CA GLN A 192 -4.04 -4.78 -13.22
C GLN A 192 -3.02 -4.00 -14.07
N GLY A 193 -2.15 -4.73 -14.78
CA GLY A 193 -1.24 -4.18 -15.77
C GLY A 193 -0.25 -3.17 -15.19
N CYS A 194 0.29 -3.46 -14.01
CA CYS A 194 1.19 -2.56 -13.28
C CYS A 194 2.66 -2.96 -13.44
N ASP A 195 3.54 -1.97 -13.47
CA ASP A 195 5.00 -2.13 -13.46
C ASP A 195 5.55 -1.66 -12.11
N VAL A 196 6.21 -2.54 -11.36
CA VAL A 196 6.69 -2.25 -9.99
C VAL A 196 8.18 -2.55 -9.82
N TYR A 197 8.90 -1.64 -9.17
CA TYR A 197 10.34 -1.76 -8.98
C TYR A 197 10.71 -1.39 -7.55
N THR A 198 11.50 -2.23 -6.89
CA THR A 198 12.06 -1.92 -5.58
C THR A 198 13.58 -2.02 -5.60
N TYR A 199 14.23 -1.04 -4.96
CA TYR A 199 15.69 -0.90 -4.94
C TYR A 199 16.26 -1.01 -3.53
N GLY A 200 15.45 -0.83 -2.48
CA GLY A 200 15.91 -0.89 -1.10
C GLY A 200 16.06 -2.31 -0.54
N SER A 201 16.84 -2.43 0.54
CA SER A 201 16.89 -3.68 1.32
C SER A 201 15.52 -3.97 1.96
N LEU A 202 15.18 -5.25 2.16
CA LEU A 202 13.90 -5.66 2.78
C LEU A 202 12.64 -5.06 2.12
N SER A 203 12.72 -4.72 0.82
CA SER A 203 11.68 -4.01 0.09
C SER A 203 11.13 -4.89 -1.03
N ALA A 204 9.99 -5.54 -0.79
CA ALA A 204 9.40 -6.46 -1.75
C ALA A 204 8.59 -5.70 -2.82
N LEU A 205 8.34 -6.35 -3.97
CA LEU A 205 7.32 -5.83 -4.89
C LEU A 205 5.94 -5.91 -4.26
N VAL A 206 5.66 -7.03 -3.59
CA VAL A 206 4.38 -7.32 -2.95
C VAL A 206 4.58 -7.88 -1.54
N TYR A 207 3.95 -7.26 -0.55
CA TYR A 207 3.96 -7.73 0.85
C TYR A 207 2.52 -7.90 1.34
N SER A 208 2.18 -9.07 1.90
CA SER A 208 0.79 -9.37 2.25
C SER A 208 0.61 -9.87 3.67
N THR A 209 -0.23 -9.16 4.43
CA THR A 209 -0.94 -9.69 5.60
C THR A 209 -2.47 -9.61 5.45
N GLY A 210 -2.97 -9.06 4.34
CA GLY A 210 -4.37 -9.07 3.93
C GLY A 210 -4.52 -9.81 2.59
N ASN A 211 -5.39 -9.30 1.72
CA ASN A 211 -5.69 -9.91 0.43
C ASN A 211 -5.14 -9.08 -0.73
N ILE A 212 -4.26 -9.66 -1.53
CA ILE A 212 -3.74 -9.00 -2.74
C ILE A 212 -4.01 -9.85 -3.98
N THR A 213 -4.62 -9.27 -4.99
CA THR A 213 -4.75 -9.87 -6.32
C THR A 213 -4.12 -8.98 -7.37
N THR A 214 -3.22 -9.53 -8.16
CA THR A 214 -2.62 -8.80 -9.28
C THR A 214 -2.82 -9.55 -10.58
N THR A 215 -3.12 -8.82 -11.64
CA THR A 215 -3.19 -9.35 -13.01
C THR A 215 -2.20 -8.61 -13.90
N ASP A 216 -1.40 -9.33 -14.68
CA ASP A 216 -0.38 -8.76 -15.58
C ASP A 216 0.67 -7.89 -14.85
N LEU A 217 1.01 -8.23 -13.60
CA LEU A 217 2.04 -7.53 -12.84
C LEU A 217 3.43 -7.82 -13.42
N LYS A 218 4.20 -6.77 -13.68
CA LYS A 218 5.61 -6.87 -14.09
C LYS A 218 6.47 -6.12 -13.09
N GLY A 219 7.67 -6.61 -12.85
CA GLY A 219 8.53 -5.90 -11.92
C GLY A 219 9.85 -6.56 -11.60
N VAL A 220 10.71 -5.81 -10.92
CA VAL A 220 12.01 -6.27 -10.44
C VAL A 220 12.23 -5.79 -9.02
N SER A 221 12.38 -6.72 -8.08
CA SER A 221 12.99 -6.44 -6.78
C SER A 221 14.49 -6.63 -6.91
N HIS A 222 15.26 -5.54 -6.74
CA HIS A 222 16.68 -5.52 -7.05
C HIS A 222 17.59 -6.02 -5.93
N ILE A 223 17.09 -6.12 -4.69
CA ILE A 223 17.89 -6.51 -3.52
C ILE A 223 17.14 -7.53 -2.63
N ALA A 224 15.82 -7.50 -2.62
CA ALA A 224 14.97 -8.25 -1.70
C ALA A 224 14.17 -9.36 -2.42
N PRO A 225 13.43 -10.20 -1.67
CA PRO A 225 12.44 -11.08 -2.28
C PRO A 225 11.45 -10.31 -3.17
N ALA A 226 10.95 -10.95 -4.21
CA ALA A 226 9.95 -10.34 -5.08
C ALA A 226 8.60 -10.19 -4.37
N ALA A 227 8.22 -11.19 -3.57
CA ALA A 227 7.00 -11.15 -2.78
C ALA A 227 7.19 -11.82 -1.42
N CYS A 228 6.48 -11.32 -0.41
CA CYS A 228 6.48 -11.80 0.96
C CYS A 228 5.03 -11.98 1.45
N ILE A 229 4.77 -13.10 2.13
CA ILE A 229 3.54 -13.32 2.90
C ILE A 229 3.95 -13.44 4.36
N ASP A 230 3.28 -12.70 5.23
CA ASP A 230 3.39 -12.88 6.67
C ASP A 230 2.04 -13.30 7.27
N GLY A 231 2.08 -14.19 8.26
CA GLY A 231 0.89 -14.80 8.85
C GLY A 231 0.15 -15.79 7.94
N SER A 232 -1.10 -16.06 8.29
CA SER A 232 -1.99 -17.01 7.57
C SER A 232 -2.73 -16.32 6.42
N ASN A 233 -1.99 -15.70 5.51
CA ASN A 233 -2.54 -14.82 4.47
C ASN A 233 -2.28 -15.35 3.05
N SER A 234 -2.87 -14.70 2.05
CA SER A 234 -2.73 -15.12 0.65
C SER A 234 -2.70 -13.94 -0.31
N PHE A 235 -1.96 -14.10 -1.40
CA PHE A 235 -2.09 -13.27 -2.58
C PHE A 235 -2.20 -14.12 -3.84
N THR A 236 -2.85 -13.58 -4.86
CA THR A 236 -3.05 -14.22 -6.15
C THR A 236 -2.34 -13.43 -7.25
N PHE A 237 -1.48 -14.10 -8.01
CA PHE A 237 -0.86 -13.54 -9.21
C PHE A 237 -1.39 -14.21 -10.47
N ASN A 238 -2.04 -13.42 -11.32
CA ASN A 238 -2.51 -13.83 -12.63
C ASN A 238 -1.57 -13.26 -13.69
N ASN A 239 -0.90 -14.15 -14.46
CA ASN A 239 0.06 -13.76 -15.49
C ASN A 239 1.20 -12.81 -15.02
N PRO A 240 1.94 -13.13 -13.94
CA PRO A 240 3.04 -12.28 -13.49
C PRO A 240 4.28 -12.43 -14.38
N SER A 241 5.02 -11.33 -14.53
CA SER A 241 6.39 -11.32 -15.04
C SER A 241 7.29 -10.53 -14.08
N ILE A 242 7.51 -11.11 -12.91
CA ILE A 242 8.32 -10.51 -11.84
C ILE A 242 9.67 -11.22 -11.68
N LYS A 243 10.67 -10.48 -11.18
CA LYS A 243 12.00 -11.00 -10.86
C LYS A 243 12.42 -10.50 -9.48
N SER A 244 13.08 -11.36 -8.72
CA SER A 244 13.92 -10.97 -7.58
C SER A 244 15.39 -11.10 -7.99
N GLY A 245 16.23 -10.22 -7.46
CA GLY A 245 17.67 -10.26 -7.68
C GLY A 245 18.43 -10.09 -6.38
N SER A 246 18.98 -11.20 -5.90
CA SER A 246 20.36 -11.35 -5.46
C SER A 246 20.81 -12.74 -5.90
#